data_AF-A0AAW1J5T9-F1
#
_entry.id   AF-A0AAW1J5T9-F1
#
_cell.length_a   1.000
_cell.length_b   1.000
_cell.length_c   1.000
_cell.angle_alpha   90.00
_cell.angle_beta   90.00
_cell.angle_gamma   90.00
#
_symmetry.space_group_name_H-M   'P 1'
#
loop_
_entity.id
_entity.type
_entity.pdbx_description
1 polymer ?
#
loop_
_entity_poly.entity_id
_entity_poly.type
_entity_poly.pdbx_seq_one_letter_code
_entity_poly.pdbx_strand_id
1 'polypeptide(L)'
;MEFFARAKAVRLRSQHNKFLVAADDEESVKQSRNGSSKNSRWCVEPVENKPNLIRLKNSQSWKYLRATEDPYLLGMTGRRVGQSSPRLRLDPTVEWEPIKEGSHVKLRTRKGNFLRANGGIPPWNNSVTHDVPSRSSTQDWVLWTVDVLEVADYESTDEIKGSNVEDYNKGFLSKNSSTNSTISKLDFYKDCHDDVGSEIPSDDHHQLSTQSSKASSQASEKPTRVSAVGHHVRDEPKHSDSFNKLKSALDGLDDLLDDSDGHDTESEAEAEPVVEPTLHKPHLLEVKMAKHTLKELKDLDYETVLSLGKEKKLAEAVNVLIADVTMSGSGQVPRELETLGDRLKSMRQDHDSATQDIEEYTTFSIRRLEMKGELKKDATKAHELEAVEVGLSNTLMNARAKRVELLKQLEEVENTIKDTEKAQADNALEIDEIVSRIGEKSESLREMERKEKSWQVRKVEAERKLESVEEGWAKMQCLFEDV
;
A
#
# COMPACT_ATOMS: atom_id res chain seq x y z
N MET A 1 15.05 -28.67 1.70
CA MET A 1 16.39 -28.56 1.09
C MET A 1 16.52 -29.23 -0.27
N GLU A 2 16.20 -30.52 -0.44
CA GLU A 2 16.39 -31.25 -1.71
C GLU A 2 15.75 -30.59 -2.96
N PHE A 3 14.54 -30.02 -2.86
CA PHE A 3 13.84 -29.41 -4.00
C PHE A 3 14.58 -28.22 -4.64
N PHE A 4 15.40 -27.53 -3.84
CA PHE A 4 16.10 -26.32 -4.26
C PHE A 4 17.61 -26.54 -4.42
N ALA A 5 18.15 -27.66 -3.91
CA ALA A 5 19.59 -27.94 -3.89
C ALA A 5 20.23 -27.99 -5.29
N ARG A 6 19.46 -28.37 -6.31
CA ARG A 6 19.94 -28.45 -7.70
C ARG A 6 19.21 -27.50 -8.65
N ALA A 7 18.24 -26.73 -8.17
CA ALA A 7 17.43 -25.89 -9.03
C ALA A 7 18.06 -24.49 -9.18
N LYS A 8 18.36 -24.08 -10.40
CA LYS A 8 18.82 -22.72 -10.72
C LYS A 8 17.63 -21.76 -10.82
N ALA A 9 16.54 -22.21 -11.44
CA ALA A 9 15.31 -21.44 -11.57
C ALA A 9 14.08 -22.33 -11.37
N VAL A 10 13.05 -21.79 -10.73
CA VAL A 10 11.81 -22.47 -10.40
C VAL A 10 10.58 -21.64 -10.74
N ARG A 11 9.42 -22.30 -10.79
CA ARG A 11 8.10 -21.68 -10.60
C ARG A 11 7.45 -22.29 -9.38
N LEU A 12 6.71 -21.47 -8.64
CA LEU A 12 5.97 -21.92 -7.46
C LEU A 12 4.49 -21.91 -7.79
N ARG A 13 3.85 -23.08 -7.73
CA ARG A 13 2.42 -23.26 -8.01
C ARG A 13 1.65 -23.48 -6.71
N SER A 14 0.64 -22.66 -6.44
CA SER A 14 -0.23 -22.79 -5.28
C SER A 14 -1.25 -23.92 -5.46
N GLN A 15 -1.91 -24.32 -4.37
CA GLN A 15 -3.04 -25.26 -4.38
C GLN A 15 -4.21 -24.81 -5.27
N HIS A 16 -4.30 -23.51 -5.58
CA HIS A 16 -5.32 -22.97 -6.47
C HIS A 16 -4.95 -23.08 -7.96
N ASN A 17 -3.91 -23.87 -8.31
CA ASN A 17 -3.37 -24.01 -9.66
C ASN A 17 -2.96 -22.66 -10.28
N LYS A 18 -2.37 -21.78 -9.47
CA LYS A 18 -1.84 -20.49 -9.92
C LYS A 18 -0.37 -20.37 -9.53
N PHE A 19 0.39 -19.65 -10.32
CA PHE A 19 1.81 -19.43 -10.10
C PHE A 19 2.04 -18.14 -9.31
N LEU A 20 3.10 -18.12 -8.49
CA LEU A 20 3.63 -16.90 -7.89
C LEU A 20 4.26 -16.03 -8.99
N VAL A 21 3.73 -14.82 -9.18
CA VAL A 21 4.12 -13.91 -10.25
C VAL A 21 4.43 -12.53 -9.69
N ALA A 22 5.55 -11.96 -10.12
CA ALA A 22 5.88 -10.55 -9.94
C ALA A 22 4.90 -9.66 -10.73
N ALA A 23 4.28 -8.69 -10.08
CA ALA A 23 3.44 -7.73 -10.79
C ALA A 23 4.30 -6.72 -11.56
N ASP A 24 3.67 -6.08 -12.54
CA ASP A 24 4.36 -5.13 -13.43
C ASP A 24 4.64 -3.77 -12.75
N ASP A 25 4.10 -3.55 -11.55
CA ASP A 25 4.45 -2.41 -10.68
C ASP A 25 5.82 -2.55 -10.02
N GLU A 26 6.48 -3.70 -10.21
CA GLU A 26 7.76 -4.09 -9.65
C GLU A 26 7.86 -4.01 -8.11
N GLU A 27 6.73 -3.95 -7.41
CA GLU A 27 6.64 -3.84 -5.95
C GLU A 27 5.77 -4.97 -5.39
N SER A 28 4.67 -5.33 -6.06
CA SER A 28 3.73 -6.33 -5.57
C SER A 28 3.98 -7.70 -6.18
N VAL A 29 3.52 -8.73 -5.45
CA VAL A 29 3.44 -10.10 -5.97
C VAL A 29 2.01 -10.59 -5.92
N LYS A 30 1.63 -11.37 -6.92
CA LYS A 30 0.28 -11.90 -7.09
C LYS A 30 0.32 -13.33 -7.59
N GLN A 31 -0.82 -13.96 -7.60
CA GLN A 31 -1.03 -15.26 -8.23
C GLN A 31 -1.59 -15.07 -9.64
N SER A 32 -1.12 -15.86 -10.60
CA SER A 32 -1.67 -15.87 -11.95
C SER A 32 -1.72 -17.27 -12.53
N ARG A 33 -2.70 -17.55 -13.38
CA ARG A 33 -2.74 -18.81 -14.14
C ARG A 33 -1.66 -18.85 -15.22
N ASN A 34 -1.11 -17.70 -15.61
CA ASN A 34 -0.09 -17.61 -16.64
C ASN A 34 1.31 -17.98 -16.11
N GLY A 35 1.62 -19.27 -16.12
CA GLY A 35 2.94 -19.78 -15.72
C GLY A 35 4.04 -19.64 -16.77
N SER A 36 3.74 -19.24 -18.01
CA SER A 36 4.78 -19.06 -19.05
C SER A 36 5.45 -17.68 -19.00
N SER A 37 4.90 -16.74 -18.22
CA SER A 37 5.48 -15.41 -18.05
C SER A 37 6.84 -15.48 -17.37
N LYS A 38 7.80 -14.66 -17.84
CA LYS A 38 9.11 -14.47 -17.17
C LYS A 38 8.94 -13.96 -15.73
N ASN A 39 7.87 -13.23 -15.44
CA ASN A 39 7.55 -12.75 -14.10
C ASN A 39 7.19 -13.89 -13.12
N SER A 40 6.88 -15.09 -13.63
CA SER A 40 6.62 -16.28 -12.79
C SER A 40 7.88 -17.09 -12.46
N ARG A 41 9.01 -16.77 -13.09
CA ARG A 41 10.28 -17.48 -12.95
C ARG A 41 11.13 -16.82 -11.87
N TRP A 42 11.52 -17.62 -10.88
CA TRP A 42 12.31 -17.21 -9.73
C TRP A 42 13.64 -17.97 -9.72
N CYS A 43 14.75 -17.24 -9.76
CA CYS A 43 16.09 -17.77 -9.56
C CYS A 43 16.29 -18.06 -8.06
N VAL A 44 16.88 -19.21 -7.78
CA VAL A 44 17.13 -19.67 -6.41
C VAL A 44 18.58 -19.34 -6.06
N GLU A 45 18.76 -18.47 -5.07
CA GLU A 45 20.08 -18.11 -4.56
C GLU A 45 20.23 -18.70 -3.14
N PRO A 46 21.13 -19.67 -2.91
CA PRO A 46 21.40 -20.16 -1.56
C PRO A 46 22.07 -19.05 -0.72
N VAL A 47 21.77 -19.02 0.57
CA VAL A 47 22.38 -18.03 1.49
C VAL A 47 23.74 -18.53 1.97
N GLU A 48 24.78 -17.72 1.75
CA GLU A 48 26.13 -17.98 2.28
C GLU A 48 26.08 -18.20 3.81
N ASN A 49 26.79 -19.23 4.28
CA ASN A 49 26.87 -19.61 5.70
C ASN A 49 25.54 -20.08 6.33
N LYS A 50 24.44 -20.18 5.59
CA LYS A 50 23.14 -20.69 6.07
C LYS A 50 22.51 -21.62 5.03
N PRO A 51 22.93 -22.89 4.94
CA PRO A 51 22.48 -23.79 3.88
C PRO A 51 20.95 -23.94 3.85
N ASN A 52 20.28 -23.89 5.00
CA ASN A 52 18.82 -24.08 5.11
C ASN A 52 17.98 -22.92 4.54
N LEU A 53 18.60 -21.80 4.17
CA LEU A 53 17.91 -20.61 3.68
C LEU A 53 18.20 -20.37 2.21
N ILE A 54 17.17 -19.92 1.50
CA ILE A 54 17.25 -19.49 0.10
C ILE A 54 16.70 -18.08 -0.05
N ARG A 55 17.11 -17.43 -1.13
CA ARG A 55 16.52 -16.18 -1.63
C ARG A 55 15.92 -16.46 -2.99
N LEU A 56 14.75 -15.91 -3.24
CA LEU A 56 14.05 -16.04 -4.51
C LEU A 56 14.12 -14.71 -5.25
N LYS A 57 14.82 -14.69 -6.37
CA LYS A 57 15.01 -13.49 -7.19
C LYS A 57 14.21 -13.61 -8.48
N ASN A 58 13.40 -12.62 -8.78
CA ASN A 58 12.62 -12.65 -10.01
C ASN A 58 13.54 -12.51 -11.24
N SER A 59 13.33 -13.34 -12.27
CA SER A 59 14.20 -13.34 -13.45
C SER A 59 14.03 -12.10 -14.36
N GLN A 60 12.89 -11.41 -14.30
CA GLN A 60 12.60 -10.25 -15.13
C GLN A 60 12.97 -8.95 -14.41
N SER A 61 12.48 -8.76 -13.18
CA SER A 61 12.71 -7.51 -12.43
C SER A 61 14.01 -7.52 -11.62
N TRP A 62 14.69 -8.66 -11.50
CA TRP A 62 15.90 -8.86 -10.69
C TRP A 62 15.74 -8.57 -9.19
N LYS A 63 14.50 -8.33 -8.72
CA LYS A 63 14.16 -8.05 -7.32
C LYS A 63 13.91 -9.34 -6.53
N TYR A 64 14.15 -9.26 -5.23
CA TYR A 64 13.94 -10.39 -4.31
C TYR A 64 12.50 -10.45 -3.79
N LEU A 65 12.00 -11.66 -3.57
CA LEU A 65 10.76 -11.90 -2.83
C LEU A 65 10.96 -11.55 -1.36
N ARG A 66 10.22 -10.56 -0.87
CA ARG A 66 10.36 -10.01 0.49
C ARG A 66 9.09 -10.19 1.30
N ALA A 67 9.24 -10.63 2.54
CA ALA A 67 8.18 -10.60 3.55
C ALA A 67 8.28 -9.31 4.37
N THR A 68 7.24 -8.47 4.37
CA THR A 68 7.23 -7.23 5.17
C THR A 68 6.30 -7.37 6.36
N GLU A 69 6.55 -6.60 7.42
CA GLU A 69 5.73 -6.65 8.62
C GLU A 69 4.42 -5.87 8.48
N ASP A 70 4.22 -5.22 7.34
CA ASP A 70 3.05 -4.40 7.07
C ASP A 70 1.81 -5.30 6.91
N PRO A 71 0.70 -4.96 7.57
CA PRO A 71 -0.58 -5.62 7.31
C PRO A 71 -0.94 -5.51 5.83
N TYR A 72 -1.41 -6.60 5.22
CA TYR A 72 -1.83 -6.55 3.81
C TYR A 72 -3.15 -5.78 3.66
N LEU A 73 -4.15 -6.11 4.49
CA LEU A 73 -5.45 -5.45 4.54
C LEU A 73 -5.93 -5.37 6.00
N LEU A 74 -6.63 -4.30 6.34
CA LEU A 74 -7.14 -4.05 7.69
C LEU A 74 -8.09 -5.19 8.13
N GLY A 75 -7.88 -5.74 9.33
CA GLY A 75 -8.77 -6.75 9.92
C GLY A 75 -8.48 -8.22 9.58
N MET A 76 -7.40 -8.53 8.85
CA MET A 76 -6.97 -9.92 8.57
C MET A 76 -5.55 -10.22 9.07
N THR A 77 -5.25 -11.51 9.27
CA THR A 77 -4.00 -12.00 9.89
C THR A 77 -2.79 -11.96 8.96
N GLY A 78 -2.98 -11.80 7.65
CA GLY A 78 -1.93 -11.86 6.64
C GLY A 78 -1.12 -10.57 6.50
N ARG A 79 0.20 -10.71 6.44
CA ARG A 79 1.16 -9.61 6.19
C ARG A 79 1.63 -9.57 4.74
N ARG A 80 2.03 -8.40 4.27
CA ARG A 80 2.34 -8.14 2.86
C ARG A 80 3.60 -8.90 2.44
N VAL A 81 3.54 -9.47 1.23
CA VAL A 81 4.70 -9.98 0.50
C VAL A 81 4.85 -9.14 -0.76
N GLY A 82 6.08 -8.76 -1.08
CA GLY A 82 6.38 -7.88 -2.22
C GLY A 82 7.74 -8.18 -2.83
N GLN A 83 8.17 -7.26 -3.69
CA GLN A 83 9.48 -7.28 -4.32
C GLN A 83 10.36 -6.18 -3.74
N SER A 84 11.65 -6.46 -3.58
CA SER A 84 12.60 -5.47 -3.06
C SER A 84 13.91 -5.44 -3.83
N SER A 85 14.57 -4.27 -3.76
CA SER A 85 15.83 -4.00 -4.47
C SER A 85 16.91 -5.06 -4.20
N PRO A 86 17.77 -5.36 -5.20
CA PRO A 86 18.88 -6.28 -5.04
C PRO A 86 19.88 -5.92 -3.93
N ARG A 87 19.94 -4.64 -3.54
CA ARG A 87 20.83 -4.17 -2.45
C ARG A 87 20.50 -4.79 -1.09
N LEU A 88 19.28 -5.33 -0.94
CA LEU A 88 18.83 -6.00 0.28
C LEU A 88 19.18 -7.50 0.31
N ARG A 89 20.18 -7.95 -0.47
CA ARG A 89 20.69 -9.34 -0.39
C ARG A 89 21.02 -9.75 1.04
N LEU A 90 21.46 -8.84 1.91
CA LEU A 90 21.82 -9.16 3.30
C LEU A 90 20.63 -9.06 4.29
N ASP A 91 19.43 -8.68 3.83
CA ASP A 91 18.26 -8.49 4.70
C ASP A 91 17.60 -9.84 5.02
N PRO A 92 17.42 -10.20 6.31
CA PRO A 92 16.70 -11.42 6.71
C PRO A 92 15.25 -11.50 6.22
N THR A 93 14.63 -10.39 5.79
CA THR A 93 13.26 -10.35 5.25
C THR A 93 13.12 -10.93 3.84
N VAL A 94 14.23 -11.13 3.12
CA VAL A 94 14.25 -11.81 1.82
C VAL A 94 14.73 -13.27 1.92
N GLU A 95 15.05 -13.74 3.12
CA GLU A 95 15.47 -15.11 3.39
C GLU A 95 14.26 -16.00 3.70
N TRP A 96 14.16 -17.11 2.97
CA TRP A 96 13.09 -18.09 3.10
C TRP A 96 13.67 -19.46 3.43
N GLU A 97 13.07 -20.14 4.40
CA GLU A 97 13.44 -21.50 4.78
C GLU A 97 12.47 -22.50 4.13
N PRO A 98 12.93 -23.35 3.20
CA PRO A 98 12.08 -24.34 2.54
C PRO A 98 11.91 -25.59 3.39
N ILE A 99 10.67 -25.83 3.84
CA ILE A 99 10.27 -26.99 4.64
C ILE A 99 9.47 -27.96 3.78
N LYS A 100 9.97 -29.18 3.63
CA LYS A 100 9.35 -30.25 2.82
C LYS A 100 8.14 -30.83 3.54
N GLU A 101 7.02 -30.94 2.83
CA GLU A 101 5.79 -31.55 3.32
C GLU A 101 5.17 -32.40 2.22
N GLY A 102 5.46 -33.71 2.25
CA GLY A 102 5.13 -34.61 1.16
C GLY A 102 5.76 -34.17 -0.16
N SER A 103 4.92 -33.96 -1.17
CA SER A 103 5.30 -33.46 -2.51
C SER A 103 5.32 -31.93 -2.62
N HIS A 104 5.02 -31.22 -1.54
CA HIS A 104 4.93 -29.76 -1.50
C HIS A 104 6.03 -29.16 -0.63
N VAL A 105 6.16 -27.84 -0.71
CA VAL A 105 7.05 -27.06 0.15
C VAL A 105 6.30 -25.92 0.82
N LYS A 106 6.62 -25.69 2.08
CA LYS A 106 6.30 -24.49 2.84
C LYS A 106 7.53 -23.58 2.83
N LEU A 107 7.34 -22.30 2.51
CA LEU A 107 8.41 -21.30 2.58
C LEU A 107 8.22 -20.47 3.85
N ARG A 108 9.07 -20.70 4.85
CA ARG A 108 8.99 -20.06 6.16
C ARG A 108 9.87 -18.81 6.21
N THR A 109 9.34 -17.72 6.76
CA THR A 109 10.10 -16.52 7.07
C THR A 109 10.85 -16.70 8.39
N ARG A 110 11.85 -15.85 8.66
CA ARG A 110 12.57 -15.84 9.95
C ARG A 110 11.65 -15.77 11.18
N LYS A 111 10.48 -15.14 11.06
CA LYS A 111 9.52 -14.98 12.16
C LYS A 111 8.58 -16.19 12.34
N GLY A 112 8.75 -17.24 11.53
CA GLY A 112 7.92 -18.44 11.61
C GLY A 112 6.61 -18.39 10.81
N ASN A 113 6.37 -17.31 10.06
CA ASN A 113 5.21 -17.21 9.16
C ASN A 113 5.51 -17.94 7.84
N PHE A 114 4.47 -18.36 7.13
CA PHE A 114 4.62 -19.09 5.86
C PHE A 114 4.08 -18.29 4.69
N LEU A 115 4.75 -18.39 3.54
CA LEU A 115 4.25 -17.84 2.28
C LEU A 115 2.89 -18.47 1.94
N ARG A 116 1.88 -17.63 1.77
CA ARG A 116 0.49 -18.01 1.64
C ARG A 116 -0.10 -17.48 0.34
N ALA A 117 -0.71 -18.39 -0.42
CA ALA A 117 -1.50 -18.08 -1.60
C ALA A 117 -2.97 -17.88 -1.21
N ASN A 118 -3.46 -16.64 -1.22
CA ASN A 118 -4.85 -16.38 -0.86
C ASN A 118 -5.82 -16.69 -2.01
N GLY A 119 -6.87 -17.43 -1.69
CA GLY A 119 -8.07 -17.60 -2.51
C GLY A 119 -9.19 -16.66 -2.10
N GLY A 120 -10.38 -16.85 -2.68
CA GLY A 120 -11.61 -16.17 -2.28
C GLY A 120 -12.04 -15.02 -3.19
N ILE A 121 -12.77 -14.07 -2.61
CA ILE A 121 -13.42 -12.93 -3.28
C ILE A 121 -12.39 -11.78 -3.42
N PRO A 122 -12.49 -10.89 -4.42
CA PRO A 122 -11.72 -9.64 -4.44
C PRO A 122 -11.96 -8.81 -3.15
N PRO A 123 -10.97 -8.05 -2.65
CA PRO A 123 -9.63 -7.81 -3.21
C PRO A 123 -8.61 -8.91 -2.89
N TRP A 124 -8.97 -9.93 -2.11
CA TRP A 124 -8.04 -10.97 -1.62
C TRP A 124 -7.64 -11.98 -2.68
N ASN A 125 -8.50 -12.15 -3.68
CA ASN A 125 -8.28 -13.12 -4.72
C ASN A 125 -6.93 -12.87 -5.41
N ASN A 126 -6.12 -13.92 -5.54
CA ASN A 126 -4.79 -13.84 -6.13
C ASN A 126 -3.75 -13.03 -5.34
N SER A 127 -4.05 -12.54 -4.15
CA SER A 127 -3.02 -11.94 -3.30
C SER A 127 -2.06 -13.00 -2.76
N VAL A 128 -0.86 -12.56 -2.37
CA VAL A 128 0.16 -13.37 -1.71
C VAL A 128 0.55 -12.67 -0.43
N THR A 129 0.47 -13.38 0.69
CA THR A 129 0.81 -12.86 2.02
C THR A 129 1.74 -13.83 2.72
N HIS A 130 2.21 -13.48 3.91
CA HIS A 130 2.80 -14.46 4.82
C HIS A 130 2.08 -14.44 6.17
N ASP A 131 1.76 -15.62 6.69
CA ASP A 131 0.94 -15.80 7.88
C ASP A 131 1.13 -17.21 8.47
N VAL A 132 0.67 -17.42 9.69
CA VAL A 132 0.50 -18.75 10.27
C VAL A 132 -0.96 -19.16 10.07
N PRO A 133 -1.27 -20.17 9.24
CA PRO A 133 -2.65 -20.60 9.04
C PRO A 133 -3.23 -21.09 10.38
N SER A 134 -4.25 -20.39 10.88
CA SER A 134 -4.92 -20.71 12.14
C SER A 134 -6.19 -21.56 11.96
N ARG A 135 -6.77 -21.57 10.75
CA ARG A 135 -7.99 -22.31 10.41
C ARG A 135 -7.66 -23.54 9.56
N SER A 136 -8.34 -24.66 9.84
CA SER A 136 -8.16 -25.92 9.12
C SER A 136 -8.34 -25.77 7.60
N SER A 137 -9.32 -24.98 7.15
CA SER A 137 -9.62 -24.76 5.72
C SER A 137 -8.55 -23.97 4.95
N THR A 138 -7.60 -23.36 5.66
CA THR A 138 -6.54 -22.53 5.06
C THR A 138 -5.14 -23.12 5.24
N GLN A 139 -5.03 -24.30 5.86
CA GLN A 139 -3.75 -24.98 6.08
C GLN A 139 -3.04 -25.29 4.76
N ASP A 140 -3.80 -25.64 3.71
CA ASP A 140 -3.21 -25.98 2.42
C ASP A 140 -2.75 -24.74 1.64
N TRP A 141 -3.18 -23.53 2.01
CA TRP A 141 -2.86 -22.31 1.26
C TRP A 141 -1.39 -21.89 1.36
N VAL A 142 -0.63 -22.50 2.27
CA VAL A 142 0.82 -22.30 2.42
C VAL A 142 1.66 -23.37 1.71
N LEU A 143 0.99 -24.35 1.08
CA LEU A 143 1.64 -25.41 0.32
C LEU A 143 1.89 -24.95 -1.12
N TRP A 144 3.15 -25.01 -1.54
CA TRP A 144 3.57 -24.70 -2.90
C TRP A 144 4.16 -25.94 -3.57
N THR A 145 3.78 -26.17 -4.82
CA THR A 145 4.47 -27.13 -5.71
C THR A 145 5.63 -26.40 -6.39
N VAL A 146 6.81 -27.02 -6.40
CA VAL A 146 8.00 -26.46 -7.05
C VAL A 146 8.16 -27.10 -8.42
N ASP A 147 8.01 -26.30 -9.48
CA ASP A 147 8.28 -26.71 -10.85
C ASP A 147 9.69 -26.22 -11.22
N VAL A 148 10.65 -27.14 -11.34
CA VAL A 148 12.03 -26.80 -11.71
C VAL A 148 12.11 -26.47 -13.20
N LEU A 149 12.62 -25.28 -13.51
CA LEU A 149 12.80 -24.80 -14.89
C LEU A 149 14.22 -25.02 -15.40
N GLU A 150 15.21 -24.82 -14.54
CA GLU A 150 16.63 -24.98 -14.85
C GLU A 150 17.32 -25.66 -13.67
N VAL A 151 18.24 -26.58 -13.98
CA VAL A 151 19.07 -27.30 -13.01
C VAL A 151 20.48 -26.73 -13.07
N ALA A 152 21.17 -26.61 -11.94
CA ALA A 152 22.56 -26.24 -11.90
C ALA A 152 23.42 -27.41 -12.41
N ASP A 153 24.18 -27.19 -13.48
CA ASP A 153 25.20 -28.13 -13.94
C ASP A 153 26.37 -28.07 -12.96
N TYR A 154 26.56 -29.13 -12.18
CA TYR A 154 27.82 -29.35 -11.50
C TYR A 154 28.64 -30.31 -12.36
N GLU A 155 29.77 -29.84 -12.89
CA GLU A 155 30.83 -30.75 -13.29
C GLU A 155 31.30 -31.47 -12.02
N SER A 156 31.11 -32.78 -11.94
CA SER A 156 31.62 -33.58 -10.84
C SER A 156 33.14 -33.64 -10.94
N THR A 157 33.84 -32.79 -10.21
CA THR A 157 35.22 -33.06 -9.83
C THR A 157 35.21 -33.98 -8.62
N ASP A 158 34.95 -35.27 -8.85
CA ASP A 158 35.38 -36.31 -7.92
C ASP A 158 36.46 -37.14 -8.61
N GLU A 159 37.62 -37.09 -7.99
CA GLU A 159 38.88 -37.65 -8.45
C GLU A 159 38.85 -39.16 -8.58
N ILE A 160 39.60 -39.61 -9.58
CA ILE A 160 40.04 -40.98 -9.79
C ILE A 160 40.77 -41.50 -8.52
N LYS A 161 40.18 -42.49 -7.86
CA LYS A 161 40.93 -43.58 -7.22
C LYS A 161 40.32 -44.91 -7.62
N GLY A 162 41.04 -45.61 -8.49
CA GLY A 162 40.71 -46.99 -8.86
C GLY A 162 41.00 -47.97 -7.72
N SER A 163 40.11 -48.94 -7.55
CA SER A 163 40.48 -50.37 -7.52
C SER A 163 39.22 -51.22 -7.66
N ASN A 164 39.36 -52.28 -8.47
CA ASN A 164 38.38 -53.32 -8.81
C ASN A 164 37.72 -53.96 -7.57
N VAL A 165 36.47 -54.43 -7.72
CA VAL A 165 36.10 -55.86 -7.88
C VAL A 165 34.57 -56.01 -7.97
N GLU A 166 34.15 -56.58 -9.11
CA GLU A 166 33.06 -57.55 -9.38
C GLU A 166 31.59 -57.31 -8.96
N ASP A 167 30.77 -57.20 -10.01
CA ASP A 167 29.68 -58.12 -10.39
C ASP A 167 28.39 -58.14 -9.54
N TYR A 168 27.29 -57.64 -10.12
CA TYR A 168 26.05 -58.41 -10.34
C TYR A 168 25.03 -57.57 -11.13
N ASN A 169 24.70 -58.05 -12.33
CA ASN A 169 23.60 -57.57 -13.17
C ASN A 169 22.22 -57.98 -12.62
N LYS A 170 21.29 -57.03 -12.55
CA LYS A 170 19.82 -57.13 -12.75
C LYS A 170 19.29 -55.68 -12.69
N GLY A 171 18.91 -55.01 -13.77
CA GLY A 171 17.99 -55.43 -14.82
C GLY A 171 16.58 -54.93 -14.47
N PHE A 172 16.19 -53.72 -14.90
CA PHE A 172 14.85 -53.42 -15.41
C PHE A 172 14.88 -52.11 -16.23
N LEU A 173 14.57 -52.27 -17.51
CA LEU A 173 14.42 -51.25 -18.54
C LEU A 173 13.06 -50.53 -18.44
N SER A 174 12.97 -49.41 -19.19
CA SER A 174 11.79 -48.87 -19.89
C SER A 174 11.13 -47.65 -19.23
N LYS A 175 10.93 -46.49 -19.87
CA LYS A 175 11.11 -46.08 -21.27
C LYS A 175 11.11 -44.55 -21.34
N ASN A 176 11.90 -44.01 -22.27
CA ASN A 176 11.86 -42.63 -22.73
C ASN A 176 10.62 -42.37 -23.59
N SER A 177 10.18 -41.11 -23.64
CA SER A 177 9.73 -40.52 -24.90
C SER A 177 10.15 -39.06 -24.97
N SER A 178 11.24 -38.85 -25.72
CA SER A 178 11.74 -37.56 -26.17
C SER A 178 10.91 -37.07 -27.35
N THR A 179 10.68 -35.76 -27.44
CA THR A 179 10.60 -35.06 -28.73
C THR A 179 11.49 -33.83 -28.64
N ASN A 180 12.69 -33.94 -29.19
CA ASN A 180 13.59 -32.82 -29.44
C ASN A 180 13.11 -32.11 -30.71
N SER A 181 13.02 -30.78 -30.67
CA SER A 181 13.19 -29.95 -31.87
C SER A 181 14.44 -29.10 -31.70
N THR A 182 15.42 -29.38 -32.56
CA THR A 182 16.68 -28.66 -32.75
C THR A 182 16.45 -27.29 -33.37
N ILE A 183 17.40 -26.37 -33.09
CA ILE A 183 17.76 -25.06 -33.71
C ILE A 183 17.79 -24.02 -32.59
N SER A 184 18.88 -23.34 -32.24
CA SER A 184 20.28 -23.31 -32.70
C SER A 184 21.06 -22.58 -31.60
N LYS A 185 22.23 -23.12 -31.26
CA LYS A 185 23.19 -22.57 -30.29
C LYS A 185 24.06 -21.53 -30.99
N LEU A 186 23.94 -20.25 -30.62
CA LEU A 186 25.06 -19.32 -30.61
C LEU A 186 24.76 -18.08 -29.75
N ASP A 187 25.50 -18.02 -28.64
CA ASP A 187 26.03 -16.88 -27.89
C ASP A 187 25.08 -15.80 -27.34
N PHE A 188 25.04 -15.69 -26.00
CA PHE A 188 25.66 -14.55 -25.31
C PHE A 188 25.78 -14.86 -23.79
N TYR A 189 27.00 -15.16 -23.34
CA TYR A 189 27.38 -15.02 -21.94
C TYR A 189 27.27 -13.54 -21.56
N LYS A 190 26.54 -13.20 -20.49
CA LYS A 190 26.93 -12.07 -19.66
C LYS A 190 26.52 -12.29 -18.21
N ASP A 191 27.58 -12.53 -17.46
CA ASP A 191 27.68 -12.68 -16.04
C ASP A 191 27.36 -11.36 -15.32
N CYS A 192 26.82 -11.47 -14.11
CA CYS A 192 26.44 -10.35 -13.28
C CYS A 192 27.63 -9.94 -12.39
N HIS A 193 28.50 -9.08 -12.91
CA HIS A 193 29.52 -8.39 -12.12
C HIS A 193 29.36 -6.87 -12.26
N ASP A 194 29.18 -6.19 -11.14
CA ASP A 194 29.21 -4.73 -11.00
C ASP A 194 30.62 -4.33 -10.55
N ASP A 195 31.30 -3.44 -11.27
CA ASP A 195 32.25 -2.48 -10.69
C ASP A 195 32.37 -1.18 -11.55
N VAL A 196 32.84 -0.15 -10.86
CA VAL A 196 32.77 1.31 -11.01
C VAL A 196 33.52 1.94 -12.20
N GLY A 197 33.01 3.07 -12.70
CA GLY A 197 33.84 4.28 -12.89
C GLY A 197 34.20 4.79 -14.30
N SER A 198 33.78 6.03 -14.54
CA SER A 198 34.40 7.11 -15.35
C SER A 198 34.36 7.14 -16.90
N GLU A 199 33.86 8.30 -17.32
CA GLU A 199 34.37 9.22 -18.35
C GLU A 199 34.01 9.09 -19.84
N ILE A 200 33.49 10.24 -20.31
CA ILE A 200 33.13 10.66 -21.66
C ILE A 200 34.42 10.99 -22.43
N PRO A 201 34.44 10.81 -23.76
CA PRO A 201 34.63 11.99 -24.61
C PRO A 201 33.63 12.10 -25.76
N SER A 202 33.30 13.36 -26.04
CA SER A 202 32.60 13.94 -27.18
C SER A 202 33.29 13.65 -28.52
N ASP A 203 32.53 13.58 -29.62
CA ASP A 203 32.66 14.50 -30.77
C ASP A 203 31.70 14.15 -31.95
N ASP A 204 30.89 15.17 -32.28
CA ASP A 204 30.59 15.77 -33.58
C ASP A 204 29.88 15.12 -34.80
N HIS A 205 28.93 15.96 -35.30
CA HIS A 205 28.46 16.24 -36.67
C HIS A 205 27.49 15.28 -37.42
N HIS A 206 26.23 15.72 -37.62
CA HIS A 206 25.82 16.46 -38.83
C HIS A 206 24.36 16.99 -38.81
N GLN A 207 24.17 18.10 -39.52
CA GLN A 207 23.00 18.99 -39.62
C GLN A 207 21.90 18.53 -40.60
N LEU A 208 20.69 19.11 -40.44
CA LEU A 208 19.76 19.76 -41.40
C LEU A 208 18.37 19.84 -40.73
N SER A 209 17.50 20.86 -40.80
CA SER A 209 17.43 22.14 -41.50
C SER A 209 16.28 23.00 -40.90
N THR A 210 16.58 24.27 -40.60
CA THR A 210 15.80 25.53 -40.83
C THR A 210 14.26 25.62 -40.68
N GLN A 211 13.79 26.59 -39.87
CA GLN A 211 13.08 27.85 -40.27
C GLN A 211 12.80 28.72 -39.01
N SER A 212 13.51 29.85 -38.81
CA SER A 212 13.10 31.27 -39.04
C SER A 212 11.96 31.76 -38.10
N SER A 213 12.14 32.77 -37.22
CA SER A 213 12.47 34.16 -37.56
C SER A 213 12.59 35.09 -36.32
N LYS A 214 13.54 36.07 -36.42
CA LYS A 214 13.55 37.49 -35.94
C LYS A 214 13.32 37.81 -34.45
N ALA A 215 14.03 38.72 -33.75
CA ALA A 215 15.02 39.78 -34.02
C ALA A 215 15.80 40.08 -32.69
N SER A 216 17.13 40.25 -32.68
CA SER A 216 17.91 41.54 -32.64
C SER A 216 17.43 42.58 -31.59
N SER A 217 18.22 43.18 -30.68
CA SER A 217 19.67 43.41 -30.57
C SER A 217 20.04 44.01 -29.18
N GLN A 218 21.31 43.81 -28.76
CA GLN A 218 22.20 44.73 -27.97
C GLN A 218 21.83 45.06 -26.51
N ALA A 219 22.75 45.25 -25.54
CA ALA A 219 24.21 45.11 -25.42
C ALA A 219 24.61 45.31 -23.92
N SER A 220 25.85 44.91 -23.61
CA SER A 220 26.76 45.33 -22.52
C SER A 220 26.59 44.90 -21.04
N GLU A 221 27.68 44.25 -20.60
CA GLU A 221 28.48 44.47 -19.36
C GLU A 221 28.15 43.73 -18.04
N LYS A 222 29.16 42.95 -17.62
CA LYS A 222 29.43 42.24 -16.35
C LYS A 222 29.80 43.23 -15.20
N PRO A 223 30.15 42.78 -13.97
CA PRO A 223 29.68 41.66 -13.15
C PRO A 223 29.46 42.06 -11.66
N THR A 224 28.62 41.35 -10.90
CA THR A 224 28.71 41.40 -9.41
C THR A 224 28.47 40.04 -8.76
N ARG A 225 29.37 39.75 -7.83
CA ARG A 225 29.56 38.59 -6.96
C ARG A 225 28.54 38.59 -5.80
N VAL A 226 28.36 37.41 -5.20
CA VAL A 226 28.07 37.11 -3.77
C VAL A 226 26.71 36.44 -3.45
N SER A 227 26.88 35.31 -2.75
CA SER A 227 26.06 34.65 -1.73
C SER A 227 24.97 33.63 -2.09
N ALA A 228 25.33 32.41 -1.70
CA ALA A 228 24.52 31.39 -1.05
C ALA A 228 23.33 31.90 -0.24
N VAL A 229 22.17 31.28 -0.45
CA VAL A 229 21.15 31.04 0.58
C VAL A 229 20.49 29.70 0.27
N GLY A 230 20.71 28.72 1.15
CA GLY A 230 19.96 27.47 1.17
C GLY A 230 18.49 27.76 1.47
N HIS A 231 17.61 27.37 0.55
CA HIS A 231 16.18 27.41 0.78
C HIS A 231 15.77 26.15 1.55
N HIS A 232 15.67 26.30 2.87
CA HIS A 232 14.87 25.41 3.69
C HIS A 232 13.40 25.79 3.48
N VAL A 233 12.76 25.14 2.50
CA VAL A 233 11.31 25.25 2.31
C VAL A 233 10.64 24.49 3.46
N ARG A 234 10.16 25.22 4.46
CA ARG A 234 9.08 24.76 5.34
C ARG A 234 7.81 24.72 4.49
N ASP A 235 7.46 23.55 4.01
CA ASP A 235 6.08 23.28 3.62
C ASP A 235 5.27 23.09 4.92
N GLU A 236 4.64 24.17 5.39
CA GLU A 236 3.48 24.03 6.28
C GLU A 236 2.33 23.41 5.48
N PRO A 237 1.62 22.43 6.07
CA PRO A 237 0.56 21.74 5.36
C PRO A 237 -0.64 22.68 5.22
N LYS A 238 -1.08 22.92 3.97
CA LYS A 238 -2.29 23.66 3.57
C LYS A 238 -3.62 23.02 4.04
N HIS A 239 -3.59 22.17 5.06
CA HIS A 239 -4.72 21.39 5.55
C HIS A 239 -5.54 22.11 6.65
N SER A 240 -5.05 23.25 7.18
CA SER A 240 -5.70 23.93 8.30
C SER A 240 -7.01 24.64 7.95
N ASP A 241 -7.12 25.18 6.74
CA ASP A 241 -8.22 26.12 6.43
C ASP A 241 -9.58 25.43 6.34
N SER A 242 -9.63 24.25 5.72
CA SER A 242 -10.87 23.46 5.60
C SER A 242 -11.31 22.91 6.96
N PHE A 243 -10.35 22.51 7.79
CA PHE A 243 -10.62 21.94 9.11
C PHE A 243 -11.07 23.01 10.12
N ASN A 244 -10.46 24.20 10.08
CA ASN A 244 -10.88 25.34 10.89
C ASN A 244 -12.28 25.84 10.49
N LYS A 245 -12.62 25.81 9.20
CA LYS A 245 -13.98 26.09 8.72
C LYS A 245 -14.99 25.07 9.23
N LEU A 246 -14.62 23.78 9.24
CA LEU A 246 -15.47 22.71 9.77
C LEU A 246 -15.70 22.90 11.27
N LYS A 247 -14.65 23.20 12.03
CA LYS A 247 -14.74 23.43 13.48
C LYS A 247 -15.62 24.65 13.83
N SER A 248 -15.50 25.73 13.06
CA SER A 248 -16.36 26.91 13.20
C SER A 248 -17.82 26.65 12.81
N ALA A 249 -18.10 25.68 11.94
CA ALA A 249 -19.47 25.31 11.55
C ALA A 249 -20.14 24.36 12.55
N LEU A 250 -19.35 23.61 13.32
CA LEU A 250 -19.82 22.77 14.42
C LEU A 250 -20.08 23.56 15.71
N ASP A 251 -19.40 24.70 15.88
CA ASP A 251 -19.53 25.55 17.07
C ASP A 251 -20.92 26.21 17.11
N GLY A 252 -21.73 25.88 18.13
CA GLY A 252 -23.10 26.37 18.29
C GLY A 252 -24.22 25.48 17.73
N LEU A 253 -23.90 24.27 17.26
CA LEU A 253 -24.91 23.31 16.76
C LEU A 253 -25.67 22.59 17.89
N ASP A 254 -25.08 22.49 19.09
CA ASP A 254 -25.64 21.73 20.21
C ASP A 254 -27.01 22.25 20.68
N ASP A 255 -27.22 23.57 20.73
CA ASP A 255 -28.47 24.20 21.18
C ASP A 255 -29.66 23.92 20.23
N LEU A 256 -29.37 23.59 18.97
CA LEU A 256 -30.38 23.36 17.92
C LEU A 256 -30.82 21.89 17.86
N LEU A 257 -30.08 21.00 18.53
CA LEU A 257 -30.21 19.55 18.42
C LEU A 257 -30.95 18.91 19.60
N ASP A 258 -31.29 19.68 20.64
CA ASP A 258 -32.02 19.20 21.81
C ASP A 258 -33.47 18.82 21.47
N ASP A 259 -33.96 17.75 22.08
CA ASP A 259 -35.21 17.07 21.73
C ASP A 259 -36.23 17.30 22.87
N SER A 260 -37.01 18.38 22.75
CA SER A 260 -38.18 18.65 23.61
C SER A 260 -39.46 18.44 22.79
N ASP A 261 -40.22 17.43 23.22
CA ASP A 261 -41.39 16.76 22.62
C ASP A 261 -42.60 17.58 22.15
N GLY A 262 -43.44 16.93 21.34
CA GLY A 262 -44.84 17.30 21.09
C GLY A 262 -45.67 16.33 20.23
N HIS A 263 -46.08 15.20 20.82
CA HIS A 263 -47.20 14.25 20.59
C HIS A 263 -48.04 14.13 19.28
N ASP A 264 -48.19 12.85 18.92
CA ASP A 264 -49.19 12.05 18.18
C ASP A 264 -50.66 12.53 18.11
N THR A 265 -51.44 12.15 17.07
CA THR A 265 -52.44 11.04 17.08
C THR A 265 -53.19 10.82 15.74
N GLU A 266 -53.50 9.54 15.45
CA GLU A 266 -54.24 8.97 14.31
C GLU A 266 -55.77 8.81 14.54
N SER A 267 -56.49 8.38 13.47
CA SER A 267 -57.78 7.62 13.33
C SER A 267 -58.94 8.39 12.65
N GLU A 268 -59.44 7.97 11.46
CA GLU A 268 -60.43 6.90 11.12
C GLU A 268 -61.86 7.17 11.68
N ALA A 269 -63.03 6.94 11.04
CA ALA A 269 -63.48 6.53 9.71
C ALA A 269 -65.04 6.58 9.64
N GLU A 270 -65.61 6.56 8.42
CA GLU A 270 -66.87 5.89 7.98
C GLU A 270 -68.31 6.49 8.08
N ALA A 271 -68.95 6.40 6.89
CA ALA A 271 -70.30 5.92 6.53
C ALA A 271 -71.57 6.83 6.48
N GLU A 272 -72.25 6.67 5.33
CA GLU A 272 -73.39 7.42 4.76
C GLU A 272 -74.82 7.01 5.23
N PRO A 273 -75.88 7.79 4.91
CA PRO A 273 -77.27 7.53 5.31
C PRO A 273 -78.24 7.10 4.17
N VAL A 274 -79.42 6.59 4.57
CA VAL A 274 -80.53 6.09 3.73
C VAL A 274 -81.62 7.16 3.52
N VAL A 275 -82.24 7.20 2.33
CA VAL A 275 -83.29 8.14 1.86
C VAL A 275 -84.54 7.36 1.41
N GLU A 276 -85.75 7.95 1.50
CA GLU A 276 -86.78 8.02 0.42
C GLU A 276 -88.10 8.76 0.82
N PRO A 277 -88.93 9.25 -0.15
CA PRO A 277 -89.49 10.62 -0.13
C PRO A 277 -91.02 10.72 -0.30
N THR A 278 -91.60 11.93 -0.25
CA THR A 278 -92.81 12.31 -1.05
C THR A 278 -93.08 13.83 -1.15
N LEU A 279 -92.87 14.38 -2.35
CA LEU A 279 -93.69 15.26 -3.23
C LEU A 279 -94.80 16.23 -2.70
N HIS A 280 -94.62 17.58 -2.84
CA HIS A 280 -95.46 18.50 -3.66
C HIS A 280 -95.18 20.03 -3.47
N LYS A 281 -95.17 20.74 -4.63
CA LYS A 281 -95.13 22.21 -4.93
C LYS A 281 -93.81 22.97 -4.74
N PRO A 282 -93.21 23.57 -5.80
CA PRO A 282 -91.76 23.87 -5.85
C PRO A 282 -91.30 24.86 -4.78
N HIS A 283 -91.89 26.05 -4.73
CA HIS A 283 -91.35 27.15 -3.91
C HIS A 283 -91.56 26.96 -2.40
N LEU A 284 -92.71 26.40 -1.98
CA LEU A 284 -93.01 26.20 -0.55
C LEU A 284 -92.32 24.95 0.02
N LEU A 285 -92.12 23.92 -0.81
CA LEU A 285 -91.42 22.71 -0.42
C LEU A 285 -89.92 22.98 -0.27
N GLU A 286 -89.32 23.71 -1.21
CA GLU A 286 -87.92 24.14 -1.15
C GLU A 286 -87.64 24.96 0.11
N VAL A 287 -88.52 25.90 0.47
CA VAL A 287 -88.39 26.71 1.70
C VAL A 287 -88.59 25.87 2.97
N LYS A 288 -89.52 24.91 2.97
CA LYS A 288 -89.71 23.98 4.11
C LYS A 288 -88.51 23.05 4.29
N MET A 289 -87.97 22.53 3.19
CA MET A 289 -86.77 21.71 3.20
C MET A 289 -85.56 22.53 3.64
N ALA A 290 -85.39 23.77 3.17
CA ALA A 290 -84.34 24.67 3.62
C ALA A 290 -84.40 24.96 5.13
N LYS A 291 -85.61 25.21 5.67
CA LYS A 291 -85.80 25.38 7.12
C LYS A 291 -85.52 24.10 7.91
N HIS A 292 -85.85 22.94 7.35
CA HIS A 292 -85.53 21.65 7.95
C HIS A 292 -84.02 21.41 7.98
N THR A 293 -83.34 21.60 6.86
CA THR A 293 -81.88 21.50 6.73
C THR A 293 -81.17 22.42 7.72
N LEU A 294 -81.61 23.69 7.87
CA LEU A 294 -81.03 24.61 8.84
C LEU A 294 -81.23 24.12 10.28
N LYS A 295 -82.38 23.51 10.59
CA LYS A 295 -82.68 22.94 11.91
C LYS A 295 -81.83 21.70 12.21
N GLU A 296 -81.59 20.85 11.22
CA GLU A 296 -80.73 19.66 11.36
C GLU A 296 -79.26 20.03 11.53
N LEU A 297 -78.80 21.10 10.88
CA LEU A 297 -77.40 21.52 10.92
C LEU A 297 -77.06 22.49 12.05
N LYS A 298 -78.07 23.07 12.72
CA LYS A 298 -77.88 24.10 13.77
C LYS A 298 -77.08 23.59 14.96
N ASP A 299 -77.28 22.34 15.36
CA ASP A 299 -76.69 21.77 16.56
C ASP A 299 -75.36 21.04 16.27
N LEU A 300 -74.89 21.07 15.01
CA LEU A 300 -73.61 20.51 14.60
C LEU A 300 -72.51 21.59 14.62
N ASP A 301 -71.29 21.21 14.97
CA ASP A 301 -70.12 22.08 14.74
C ASP A 301 -69.81 22.19 13.24
N TYR A 302 -69.11 23.25 12.86
CA TYR A 302 -68.86 23.57 11.45
C TYR A 302 -67.96 22.53 10.76
N GLU A 303 -67.04 21.92 11.50
CA GLU A 303 -66.16 20.85 11.03
C GLU A 303 -66.96 19.58 10.65
N THR A 304 -67.92 19.20 11.48
CA THR A 304 -68.86 18.10 11.21
C THR A 304 -69.80 18.42 10.05
N VAL A 305 -70.18 19.68 9.86
CA VAL A 305 -70.96 20.12 8.70
C VAL A 305 -70.16 19.99 7.40
N LEU A 306 -68.84 20.28 7.45
CA LEU A 306 -67.92 20.14 6.32
C LEU A 306 -67.62 18.66 6.02
N SER A 307 -67.34 17.84 7.04
CA SER A 307 -67.01 16.42 6.87
C SER A 307 -68.19 15.61 6.28
N LEU A 308 -69.42 15.97 6.62
CA LEU A 308 -70.64 15.37 6.06
C LEU A 308 -70.99 15.87 4.64
N GLY A 309 -70.20 16.79 4.06
CA GLY A 309 -70.49 17.36 2.74
C GLY A 309 -71.78 18.18 2.70
N LYS A 310 -72.26 18.65 3.86
CA LYS A 310 -73.55 19.36 4.00
C LYS A 310 -73.40 20.87 3.94
N GLU A 311 -72.20 21.39 3.76
CA GLU A 311 -71.90 22.81 3.68
C GLU A 311 -72.49 23.47 2.41
N LYS A 312 -72.57 22.72 1.31
CA LYS A 312 -73.27 23.16 0.07
C LYS A 312 -74.77 23.20 0.29
N LYS A 313 -75.32 22.20 1.00
CA LYS A 313 -76.75 22.14 1.37
C LYS A 313 -77.13 23.27 2.33
N LEU A 314 -76.23 23.67 3.23
CA LEU A 314 -76.41 24.82 4.12
C LEU A 314 -76.40 26.14 3.35
N ALA A 315 -75.44 26.33 2.45
CA ALA A 315 -75.37 27.54 1.60
C ALA A 315 -76.58 27.64 0.66
N GLU A 316 -77.01 26.52 0.07
CA GLU A 316 -78.19 26.43 -0.78
C GLU A 316 -79.48 26.71 0.00
N ALA A 317 -79.63 26.17 1.22
CA ALA A 317 -80.76 26.47 2.09
C ALA A 317 -80.85 27.96 2.45
N VAL A 318 -79.73 28.61 2.76
CA VAL A 318 -79.68 30.05 3.04
C VAL A 318 -80.03 30.87 1.79
N ASN A 319 -79.51 30.50 0.62
CA ASN A 319 -79.82 31.17 -0.65
C ASN A 319 -81.30 31.03 -1.05
N VAL A 320 -81.90 29.85 -0.87
CA VAL A 320 -83.33 29.60 -1.09
C VAL A 320 -84.19 30.46 -0.16
N LEU A 321 -83.78 30.65 1.10
CA LEU A 321 -84.47 31.53 2.04
C LEU A 321 -84.32 33.03 1.69
N ILE A 322 -83.15 33.45 1.19
CA ILE A 322 -82.95 34.82 0.66
C ILE A 322 -83.83 35.04 -0.59
N ALA A 323 -83.92 34.05 -1.48
CA ALA A 323 -84.75 34.09 -2.69
C ALA A 323 -86.27 34.14 -2.37
N ASP A 324 -86.74 33.39 -1.37
CA ASP A 324 -88.16 33.39 -0.97
C ASP A 324 -88.62 34.73 -0.39
N VAL A 325 -87.76 35.38 0.38
CA VAL A 325 -88.02 36.71 0.97
C VAL A 325 -88.00 37.81 -0.10
N THR A 326 -87.12 37.71 -1.10
CA THR A 326 -87.06 38.67 -2.22
C THR A 326 -88.26 38.54 -3.18
N MET A 327 -88.85 37.35 -3.31
CA MET A 327 -90.05 37.10 -4.16
C MET A 327 -91.40 37.45 -3.48
N SER A 328 -91.45 37.54 -2.15
CA SER A 328 -92.69 37.75 -1.39
C SER A 328 -93.16 39.21 -1.25
N GLY A 329 -92.53 40.17 -1.94
CA GLY A 329 -93.07 41.54 -2.10
C GLY A 329 -92.92 42.50 -0.92
N SER A 330 -92.39 42.07 0.23
CA SER A 330 -91.87 42.99 1.24
C SER A 330 -90.44 43.37 0.84
N GLY A 331 -90.25 44.53 0.20
CA GLY A 331 -89.00 44.97 -0.44
C GLY A 331 -87.80 45.23 0.47
N GLN A 332 -87.65 44.49 1.57
CA GLN A 332 -86.53 44.57 2.47
C GLN A 332 -86.14 43.17 2.92
N VAL A 333 -85.09 42.62 2.29
CA VAL A 333 -84.43 41.41 2.79
C VAL A 333 -83.92 41.73 4.20
N PRO A 334 -84.19 40.88 5.23
CA PRO A 334 -83.58 41.05 6.54
C PRO A 334 -82.08 41.09 6.35
N ARG A 335 -81.44 42.23 6.69
CA ARG A 335 -79.98 42.41 6.59
C ARG A 335 -79.22 41.25 7.26
N GLU A 336 -79.83 40.67 8.28
CA GLU A 336 -79.37 39.49 9.03
C GLU A 336 -79.16 38.24 8.16
N LEU A 337 -79.93 38.06 7.07
CA LEU A 337 -79.86 36.87 6.21
C LEU A 337 -78.82 37.02 5.08
N GLU A 338 -78.71 38.21 4.47
CA GLU A 338 -77.62 38.53 3.53
C GLU A 338 -76.26 38.51 4.24
N THR A 339 -76.18 39.12 5.43
CA THR A 339 -74.95 39.07 6.25
C THR A 339 -74.59 37.65 6.68
N LEU A 340 -75.56 36.75 6.85
CA LEU A 340 -75.31 35.35 7.16
C LEU A 340 -74.71 34.59 5.96
N GLY A 341 -75.20 34.84 4.74
CA GLY A 341 -74.66 34.25 3.51
C GLY A 341 -73.20 34.65 3.25
N ASP A 342 -72.91 35.96 3.34
CA ASP A 342 -71.53 36.47 3.20
C ASP A 342 -70.61 35.96 4.31
N ARG A 343 -71.11 35.84 5.54
CA ARG A 343 -70.36 35.29 6.67
C ARG A 343 -70.04 33.81 6.49
N LEU A 344 -70.98 33.00 5.99
CA LEU A 344 -70.74 31.57 5.70
C LEU A 344 -69.71 31.39 4.58
N LYS A 345 -69.69 32.31 3.60
CA LYS A 345 -68.67 32.31 2.54
C LYS A 345 -67.28 32.68 3.07
N SER A 346 -67.18 33.70 3.91
CA SER A 346 -65.93 34.07 4.60
C SER A 346 -65.42 32.91 5.47
N MET A 347 -66.28 32.32 6.29
CA MET A 347 -65.92 31.19 7.18
C MET A 347 -65.38 30.00 6.41
N ARG A 348 -65.93 29.70 5.22
CA ARG A 348 -65.39 28.66 4.34
C ARG A 348 -64.01 29.02 3.83
N GLN A 349 -63.82 30.24 3.33
CA GLN A 349 -62.52 30.67 2.82
C GLN A 349 -61.45 30.67 3.92
N ASP A 350 -61.81 31.12 5.12
CA ASP A 350 -60.94 31.11 6.29
C ASP A 350 -60.59 29.68 6.70
N HIS A 351 -61.56 28.75 6.68
CA HIS A 351 -61.33 27.33 6.95
C HIS A 351 -60.40 26.69 5.91
N ASP A 352 -60.65 26.91 4.62
CA ASP A 352 -59.83 26.36 3.54
C ASP A 352 -58.39 26.90 3.63
N SER A 353 -58.23 28.21 3.90
CA SER A 353 -56.92 28.84 4.11
C SER A 353 -56.21 28.29 5.35
N ALA A 354 -56.92 28.13 6.48
CA ALA A 354 -56.33 27.59 7.70
C ALA A 354 -55.93 26.12 7.54
N THR A 355 -56.72 25.33 6.81
CA THR A 355 -56.40 23.93 6.50
C THR A 355 -55.14 23.85 5.64
N GLN A 356 -55.03 24.69 4.60
CA GLN A 356 -53.84 24.78 3.77
C GLN A 356 -52.60 25.17 4.60
N ASP A 357 -52.70 26.18 5.48
CA ASP A 357 -51.59 26.59 6.33
C ASP A 357 -51.14 25.47 7.28
N ILE A 358 -52.08 24.68 7.82
CA ILE A 358 -51.78 23.49 8.64
C ILE A 358 -51.06 22.42 7.81
N GLU A 359 -51.53 22.12 6.59
CA GLU A 359 -50.88 21.16 5.69
C GLU A 359 -49.47 21.61 5.28
N GLU A 360 -49.29 22.90 4.99
CA GLU A 360 -47.98 23.48 4.69
C GLU A 360 -47.04 23.40 5.92
N TYR A 361 -47.56 23.69 7.12
CA TYR A 361 -46.80 23.56 8.37
C TYR A 361 -46.42 22.11 8.67
N THR A 362 -47.32 21.14 8.46
CA THR A 362 -46.99 19.71 8.66
C THR A 362 -45.89 19.28 7.70
N THR A 363 -45.97 19.67 6.42
CA THR A 363 -44.93 19.40 5.43
C THR A 363 -43.59 20.05 5.81
N PHE A 364 -43.62 21.32 6.23
CA PHE A 364 -42.43 22.04 6.70
C PHE A 364 -41.81 21.38 7.95
N SER A 365 -42.64 20.97 8.91
CA SER A 365 -42.17 20.39 10.17
C SER A 365 -41.52 19.03 9.96
N ILE A 366 -42.07 18.19 9.08
CA ILE A 366 -41.44 16.92 8.63
C ILE A 366 -40.09 17.22 7.99
N ARG A 367 -40.04 18.14 7.01
CA ARG A 367 -38.78 18.46 6.30
C ARG A 367 -37.72 19.04 7.24
N ARG A 368 -38.12 19.86 8.21
CA ARG A 368 -37.24 20.40 9.25
C ARG A 368 -36.62 19.29 10.11
N LEU A 369 -37.40 18.28 10.50
CA LEU A 369 -36.90 17.13 11.25
C LEU A 369 -35.94 16.27 10.42
N GLU A 370 -36.22 16.03 9.13
CA GLU A 370 -35.29 15.35 8.22
C GLU A 370 -33.95 16.08 8.15
N MET A 371 -33.97 17.40 7.91
CA MET A 371 -32.76 18.23 7.87
C MET A 371 -31.99 18.22 9.20
N LYS A 372 -32.70 18.26 10.35
CA LYS A 372 -32.08 18.13 11.69
C LYS A 372 -31.36 16.78 11.82
N GLY A 373 -31.97 15.70 11.34
CA GLY A 373 -31.38 14.36 11.36
C GLY A 373 -30.13 14.23 10.46
N GLU A 374 -30.18 14.76 9.24
CA GLU A 374 -29.03 14.81 8.34
C GLU A 374 -27.86 15.60 8.95
N LEU A 375 -28.17 16.74 9.58
CA LEU A 375 -27.19 17.58 10.25
C LEU A 375 -26.54 16.87 11.45
N LYS A 376 -27.32 16.17 12.29
CA LYS A 376 -26.78 15.32 13.38
C LYS A 376 -25.80 14.29 12.80
N LYS A 377 -26.19 13.60 11.72
CA LYS A 377 -25.35 12.59 11.07
C LYS A 377 -24.05 13.18 10.53
N ASP A 378 -24.09 14.33 9.89
CA ASP A 378 -22.89 14.95 9.34
C ASP A 378 -21.99 15.55 10.43
N ALA A 379 -22.54 16.06 11.52
CA ALA A 379 -21.78 16.49 12.69
C ALA A 379 -21.01 15.32 13.33
N THR A 380 -21.64 14.16 13.50
CA THR A 380 -20.93 12.97 14.04
C THR A 380 -19.75 12.53 13.16
N LYS A 381 -19.94 12.47 11.83
CA LYS A 381 -18.86 12.16 10.89
C LYS A 381 -17.73 13.18 10.95
N ALA A 382 -18.06 14.47 11.12
CA ALA A 382 -17.07 15.53 11.20
C ALA A 382 -16.16 15.36 12.43
N HIS A 383 -16.72 15.00 13.59
CA HIS A 383 -15.93 14.67 14.79
C HIS A 383 -15.08 13.42 14.63
N GLU A 384 -15.56 12.38 13.93
CA GLU A 384 -14.75 11.20 13.62
C GLU A 384 -13.53 11.56 12.76
N LEU A 385 -13.70 12.44 11.76
CA LEU A 385 -12.60 12.93 10.92
C LEU A 385 -11.60 13.77 11.72
N GLU A 386 -12.06 14.58 12.69
CA GLU A 386 -11.19 15.31 13.62
C GLU A 386 -10.31 14.35 14.44
N ALA A 387 -10.89 13.26 14.96
CA ALA A 387 -10.13 12.27 15.72
C ALA A 387 -9.06 11.58 14.86
N VAL A 388 -9.39 11.25 13.60
CA VAL A 388 -8.44 10.66 12.64
C VAL A 388 -7.29 11.62 12.34
N GLU A 389 -7.57 12.90 12.09
CA GLU A 389 -6.56 13.92 11.79
C GLU A 389 -5.57 14.10 12.95
N VAL A 390 -6.07 14.17 14.18
CA VAL A 390 -5.22 14.24 15.39
C VAL A 390 -4.33 12.99 15.49
N GLY A 391 -4.89 11.81 15.19
CA GLY A 391 -4.12 10.56 15.14
C GLY A 391 -3.00 10.60 14.10
N LEU A 392 -3.30 11.03 12.87
CA LEU A 392 -2.33 11.17 11.79
C LEU A 392 -1.21 12.16 12.17
N SER A 393 -1.57 13.33 12.71
CA SER A 393 -0.60 14.34 13.15
C SER A 393 0.40 13.78 14.18
N ASN A 394 -0.09 13.03 15.17
CA ASN A 394 0.76 12.38 16.17
C ASN A 394 1.70 11.33 15.55
N THR A 395 1.19 10.49 14.64
CA THR A 395 2.04 9.49 13.95
C THR A 395 3.13 10.16 13.11
N LEU A 396 2.80 11.27 12.44
CA LEU A 396 3.71 12.04 11.61
C LEU A 396 4.79 12.74 12.45
N MET A 397 4.43 13.27 13.62
CA MET A 397 5.38 13.82 14.59
C MET A 397 6.37 12.74 15.07
N ASN A 398 5.87 11.56 15.44
CA ASN A 398 6.71 10.43 15.87
C ASN A 398 7.64 9.94 14.76
N ALA A 399 7.15 9.87 13.51
CA ALA A 399 7.96 9.51 12.35
C ALA A 399 9.06 10.54 12.08
N ARG A 400 8.76 11.84 12.21
CA ARG A 400 9.75 12.93 12.10
C ARG A 400 10.83 12.82 13.18
N ALA A 401 10.46 12.53 14.42
CA ALA A 401 11.42 12.34 15.51
C ALA A 401 12.36 11.15 15.24
N LYS A 402 11.81 10.00 14.82
CA LYS A 402 12.63 8.82 14.44
C LYS A 402 13.58 9.12 13.27
N ARG A 403 13.16 9.92 12.30
CA ARG A 403 14.02 10.34 11.18
C ARG A 403 15.23 11.10 11.67
N VAL A 404 15.05 12.04 12.60
CA VAL A 404 16.16 12.83 13.16
C VAL A 404 17.14 11.94 13.92
N GLU A 405 16.65 10.97 14.69
CA GLU A 405 17.50 10.01 15.40
C GLU A 405 18.32 9.13 14.44
N LEU A 406 17.69 8.59 13.39
CA LEU A 406 18.39 7.80 12.38
C LEU A 406 19.46 8.60 11.63
N LEU A 407 19.21 9.89 11.37
CA LEU A 407 20.21 10.77 10.74
C LEU A 407 21.43 10.96 11.65
N LYS A 408 21.23 11.10 12.96
CA LYS A 408 22.33 11.18 13.93
C LYS A 408 23.16 9.89 13.96
N GLN A 409 22.51 8.73 13.95
CA GLN A 409 23.20 7.44 13.89
C GLN A 409 23.99 7.27 12.59
N LEU A 410 23.46 7.74 11.46
CA LEU A 410 24.17 7.71 10.18
C LEU A 410 25.42 8.60 10.22
N GLU A 411 25.34 9.79 10.80
CA GLU A 411 26.48 10.69 10.96
C GLU A 411 27.57 10.07 11.86
N GLU A 412 27.19 9.40 12.95
CA GLU A 412 28.12 8.67 13.80
C GLU A 412 28.83 7.54 13.03
N VAL A 413 28.08 6.72 12.30
CA VAL A 413 28.66 5.65 11.47
C VAL A 413 29.59 6.22 10.40
N GLU A 414 29.23 7.32 9.74
CA GLU A 414 30.09 7.95 8.74
C GLU A 414 31.42 8.43 9.34
N ASN A 415 31.40 8.96 10.55
CA ASN A 415 32.63 9.35 11.26
C ASN A 415 33.49 8.11 11.58
N THR A 416 32.89 7.00 12.03
CA THR A 416 33.65 5.76 12.27
C THR A 416 34.29 5.19 11.00
N ILE A 417 33.59 5.28 9.86
CA ILE A 417 34.14 4.86 8.56
C ILE A 417 35.38 5.70 8.22
N LYS A 418 35.28 7.03 8.34
CA LYS A 418 36.41 7.94 8.08
C LYS A 418 37.62 7.64 8.97
N ASP A 419 37.40 7.35 10.25
CA ASP A 419 38.48 6.99 11.18
C ASP A 419 39.14 5.66 10.77
N THR A 420 38.36 4.66 10.35
CA THR A 420 38.91 3.38 9.88
C THR A 420 39.66 3.49 8.55
N GLU A 421 39.17 4.32 7.62
CA GLU A 421 39.85 4.58 6.34
C GLU A 421 41.19 5.28 6.57
N LYS A 422 41.23 6.23 7.51
CA LYS A 422 42.49 6.88 7.91
C LYS A 422 43.48 5.88 8.50
N ALA A 423 43.03 5.03 9.43
CA ALA A 423 43.88 3.99 10.01
C ALA A 423 44.37 2.99 8.95
N GLN A 424 43.54 2.66 7.96
CA GLN A 424 43.94 1.83 6.84
C GLN A 424 45.02 2.49 5.98
N ALA A 425 44.91 3.81 5.72
CA ALA A 425 45.93 4.56 5.00
C ALA A 425 47.27 4.62 5.77
N ASP A 426 47.22 4.85 7.08
CA ASP A 426 48.42 4.86 7.94
C ASP A 426 49.12 3.48 7.94
N ASN A 427 48.35 2.39 8.03
CA ASN A 427 48.89 1.03 7.92
C ASN A 427 49.51 0.73 6.55
N ALA A 428 48.93 1.26 5.47
CA ALA A 428 49.49 1.09 4.12
C ALA A 428 50.87 1.75 3.99
N LEU A 429 51.06 2.93 4.60
CA LEU A 429 52.36 3.60 4.63
C LEU A 429 53.42 2.79 5.40
N GLU A 430 53.05 2.18 6.53
CA GLU A 430 53.97 1.32 7.29
C GLU A 430 54.35 0.06 6.51
N ILE A 431 53.39 -0.55 5.80
CA ILE A 431 53.65 -1.70 4.92
C ILE A 431 54.65 -1.33 3.82
N ASP A 432 54.47 -0.19 3.15
CA ASP A 432 55.38 0.27 2.10
C ASP A 432 56.80 0.51 2.64
N GLU A 433 56.93 1.06 3.87
CA GLU A 433 58.23 1.22 4.53
C GLU A 433 58.91 -0.13 4.78
N ILE A 434 58.15 -1.12 5.27
CA ILE A 434 58.66 -2.48 5.51
C ILE A 434 59.08 -3.13 4.19
N VAL A 435 58.27 -3.01 3.13
CA VAL A 435 58.57 -3.55 1.80
C VAL A 435 59.86 -2.95 1.26
N SER A 436 60.05 -1.64 1.38
CA SER A 436 61.30 -0.95 0.98
C SER A 436 62.51 -1.50 1.72
N ARG A 437 62.41 -1.63 3.06
CA ARG A 437 63.49 -2.16 3.92
C ARG A 437 63.84 -3.62 3.59
N ILE A 438 62.83 -4.44 3.28
CA ILE A 438 63.04 -5.83 2.82
C ILE A 438 63.76 -5.83 1.47
N GLY A 439 63.35 -4.96 0.54
CA GLY A 439 64.00 -4.76 -0.76
C GLY A 439 65.49 -4.49 -0.60
N GLU A 440 65.86 -3.47 0.17
CA GLU A 440 67.26 -3.10 0.44
C GLU A 440 68.08 -4.25 1.07
N LYS A 441 67.53 -4.91 2.10
CA LYS A 441 68.21 -6.04 2.76
C LYS A 441 68.39 -7.23 1.81
N SER A 442 67.42 -7.50 0.95
CA SER A 442 67.50 -8.58 -0.04
C SER A 442 68.60 -8.34 -1.09
N GLU A 443 68.81 -7.08 -1.50
CA GLU A 443 69.89 -6.72 -2.40
C GLU A 443 71.26 -6.83 -1.73
N SER A 444 71.37 -6.35 -0.50
CA SER A 444 72.59 -6.50 0.32
C SER A 444 72.96 -7.97 0.51
N LEU A 445 71.97 -8.83 0.79
CA LEU A 445 72.17 -10.28 0.94
C LEU A 445 72.69 -10.91 -0.35
N ARG A 446 72.06 -10.62 -1.49
CA ARG A 446 72.50 -11.13 -2.80
C ARG A 446 73.94 -10.71 -3.13
N GLU A 447 74.36 -9.52 -2.72
CA GLU A 447 75.74 -9.06 -2.90
C GLU A 447 76.73 -9.82 -2.00
N MET A 448 76.34 -10.15 -0.77
CA MET A 448 77.15 -10.98 0.13
C MET A 448 77.31 -12.41 -0.41
N GLU A 449 76.23 -13.02 -0.91
CA GLU A 449 76.25 -14.36 -1.52
C GLU A 449 77.18 -14.43 -2.75
N ARG A 450 77.21 -13.39 -3.59
CA ARG A 450 78.18 -13.31 -4.71
C ARG A 450 79.62 -13.31 -4.21
N LYS A 451 79.90 -12.60 -3.12
CA LYS A 451 81.24 -12.51 -2.52
C LYS A 451 81.63 -13.76 -1.74
N GLU A 452 80.66 -14.54 -1.26
CA GLU A 452 80.89 -15.69 -0.40
C GLU A 452 81.88 -16.69 -1.01
N LYS A 453 81.73 -17.04 -2.29
CA LYS A 453 82.66 -17.98 -2.96
C LYS A 453 84.11 -17.50 -2.90
N SER A 454 84.35 -16.20 -3.08
CA SER A 454 85.70 -15.63 -2.99
C SER A 454 86.26 -15.67 -1.56
N TRP A 455 85.40 -15.45 -0.57
CA TRP A 455 85.76 -15.54 0.84
C TRP A 455 86.04 -16.98 1.27
N GLN A 456 85.28 -17.96 0.77
CA GLN A 456 85.54 -19.38 1.00
C GLN A 456 86.91 -19.79 0.46
N VAL A 457 87.29 -19.34 -0.73
CA VAL A 457 88.63 -19.58 -1.29
C VAL A 457 89.72 -18.96 -0.41
N ARG A 458 89.55 -17.68 -0.01
CA ARG A 458 90.50 -16.99 0.89
C ARG A 458 90.63 -17.70 2.23
N LYS A 459 89.53 -18.22 2.79
CA LYS A 459 89.52 -18.99 4.03
C LYS A 459 90.38 -20.24 3.90
N VAL A 460 90.13 -21.06 2.88
CA VAL A 460 90.92 -22.29 2.64
C VAL A 460 92.39 -21.99 2.43
N GLU A 461 92.73 -20.92 1.70
CA GLU A 461 94.11 -20.50 1.52
C GLU A 461 94.77 -20.05 2.83
N ALA A 462 94.04 -19.32 3.68
CA ALA A 462 94.52 -18.90 5.00
C ALA A 462 94.73 -20.11 5.93
N GLU A 463 93.80 -21.08 5.95
CA GLU A 463 93.93 -22.32 6.71
C GLU A 463 95.17 -23.12 6.29
N ARG A 464 95.43 -23.24 4.98
CA ARG A 464 96.65 -23.89 4.47
C ARG A 464 97.94 -23.17 4.90
N LYS A 465 97.93 -21.83 4.91
CA LYS A 465 99.09 -21.05 5.37
C LYS A 465 99.35 -21.27 6.86
N LEU A 466 98.30 -21.33 7.68
CA LEU A 466 98.42 -21.65 9.10
C LEU A 466 98.99 -23.06 9.31
N GLU A 467 98.50 -24.06 8.58
CA GLU A 467 99.03 -25.43 8.65
C GLU A 467 100.53 -25.49 8.31
N SER A 468 100.97 -24.77 7.26
CA SER A 468 102.38 -24.67 6.91
C SER A 468 103.23 -23.99 7.99
N VAL A 469 102.67 -23.02 8.74
CA VAL A 469 103.37 -22.36 9.86
C VAL A 469 103.54 -23.34 11.01
N GLU A 470 102.50 -24.09 11.36
CA GLU A 470 102.56 -25.13 12.40
C GLU A 470 103.55 -26.24 12.04
N GLU A 471 103.56 -26.71 10.79
CA GLU A 471 104.58 -27.67 10.33
C GLU A 471 106.01 -27.11 10.43
N GLY A 472 106.19 -25.84 10.08
CA GLY A 472 107.48 -25.15 10.22
C GLY A 472 107.91 -25.03 11.69
N TRP A 473 106.98 -24.72 12.58
CA TRP A 473 107.20 -24.67 14.02
C TRP A 473 107.56 -26.04 14.59
N ALA A 474 106.85 -27.11 14.21
CA ALA A 474 107.15 -28.47 14.64
C ALA A 474 108.57 -28.92 14.21
N LYS A 475 108.99 -28.56 12.99
CA LYS A 475 110.37 -28.80 12.53
C LYS A 475 111.40 -28.04 13.38
N MET A 476 111.11 -26.78 13.73
CA MET A 476 111.97 -26.02 14.64
C MET A 476 112.05 -26.62 16.04
N GLN A 477 110.93 -27.13 16.57
CA GLN A 477 110.92 -27.80 17.88
C GLN A 477 111.81 -29.05 17.88
N CYS A 478 111.79 -29.86 16.82
CA CYS A 478 112.70 -31.01 16.69
C CYS A 478 114.17 -30.57 16.68
N LEU A 479 114.50 -29.46 16.00
CA LEU A 479 115.87 -28.92 15.99
C LEU A 479 116.32 -28.40 17.36
N PHE A 480 115.40 -27.99 18.23
CA PHE A 480 115.74 -27.58 19.59
C PHE A 480 115.92 -28.76 20.55
N GLU A 481 115.39 -29.95 20.24
CA GLU A 481 115.65 -31.16 21.03
C GLU A 481 117.04 -31.77 20.76
N ASP A 482 117.63 -31.46 19.60
CA ASP A 482 118.98 -31.86 19.20
C ASP A 482 120.10 -30.92 19.72
N VAL A 483 119.74 -29.81 20.39
CA VAL A 483 120.65 -28.84 21.05
C VAL A 483 120.65 -29.07 22.54
#